data_AF-A0A536RLW0-F1
#
_entry.id   AF-A0A536RLW0-F1
#
_cell.length_a   1.000
_cell.length_b   1.000
_cell.length_c   1.000
_cell.angle_alpha   90.00
_cell.angle_beta   90.00
_cell.angle_gamma   90.00
#
_symmetry.space_group_name_H-M   'P 1'
#
loop_
_entity.id
_entity.type
_entity.pdbx_description
1 polymer ?
#
loop_
_entity_poly.entity_id
_entity_poly.type
_entity_poly.pdbx_seq_one_letter_code
_entity_poly.pdbx_strand_id
1 'polypeptide(L)'
;MGRTPRAAAAALIREGAPVILQRVVAEATSDRQRSDIVELERRLTAYLERRIPLWVQALEADDAERAPAIKRLLRADAEAGESIPPVILLGTVAIGYRLIESEIRTRASAYGFTAEVLWAQMDLLRRTVGEMRRGLADGESVA
;
A
#
# COMPACT_ATOMS: atom_id res chain seq x y z
N MET A 1 -23.72 -15.29 2.25
CA MET A 1 -23.12 -14.36 1.26
C MET A 1 -21.62 -14.60 1.25
N GLY A 2 -21.05 -15.01 0.10
CA GLY A 2 -19.61 -15.24 -0.01
C GLY A 2 -18.82 -13.94 0.08
N ARG A 3 -17.64 -13.96 0.69
CA ARG A 3 -16.73 -12.81 0.72
C ARG A 3 -16.30 -12.50 -0.73
N THR A 4 -16.33 -11.25 -1.16
CA THR A 4 -15.88 -10.86 -2.52
C THR A 4 -14.36 -10.97 -2.64
N PRO A 5 -13.79 -11.11 -3.85
CA PRO A 5 -12.33 -11.09 -4.04
C PRO A 5 -11.64 -9.87 -3.41
N ARG A 6 -12.28 -8.70 -3.47
CA ARG A 6 -11.78 -7.45 -2.88
C ARG A 6 -11.71 -7.54 -1.36
N ALA A 7 -12.82 -7.93 -0.72
CA ALA A 7 -12.89 -8.09 0.72
C ALA A 7 -11.95 -9.21 1.22
N ALA A 8 -11.75 -10.27 0.42
CA ALA A 8 -10.80 -11.33 0.71
C ALA A 8 -9.34 -10.84 0.65
N ALA A 9 -8.96 -10.11 -0.41
CA ALA A 9 -7.65 -9.51 -0.51
C ALA A 9 -7.41 -8.52 0.65
N ALA A 10 -8.38 -7.64 0.94
CA ALA A 10 -8.32 -6.69 2.04
C ALA A 10 -8.13 -7.38 3.41
N ALA A 11 -8.88 -8.46 3.67
CA ALA A 11 -8.73 -9.25 4.89
C ALA A 11 -7.33 -9.88 5.00
N LEU A 12 -6.82 -10.47 3.91
CA LEU A 12 -5.48 -11.05 3.86
C LEU A 12 -4.41 -10.01 4.20
N ILE A 13 -4.48 -8.82 3.58
CA ILE A 13 -3.50 -7.75 3.86
C ILE A 13 -3.64 -7.26 5.29
N ARG A 14 -4.86 -7.08 5.79
CA ARG A 14 -5.10 -6.60 7.15
C ARG A 14 -4.52 -7.55 8.20
N GLU A 15 -4.69 -8.86 8.01
CA GLU A 15 -4.11 -9.87 8.91
C GLU A 15 -2.58 -9.94 8.81
N GLY A 16 -2.02 -9.76 7.60
CA GLY A 16 -0.57 -9.78 7.37
C GLY A 16 0.16 -8.46 7.64
N ALA A 17 -0.58 -7.36 7.82
CA ALA A 17 -0.02 -6.01 7.86
C ALA A 17 1.09 -5.79 8.89
N PRO A 18 1.00 -6.29 10.14
CA PRO A 18 2.07 -6.09 11.12
C PRO A 18 3.40 -6.71 10.67
N VAL A 19 3.36 -7.93 10.13
CA VAL A 19 4.55 -8.66 9.66
C VAL A 19 5.09 -8.04 8.38
N ILE A 20 4.21 -7.70 7.42
CA ILE A 20 4.61 -7.05 6.18
C ILE A 20 5.27 -5.71 6.48
N LEU A 21 4.70 -4.88 7.36
CA LEU A 21 5.25 -3.58 7.72
C LEU A 21 6.69 -3.72 8.26
N GLN A 22 6.90 -4.60 9.24
CA GLN A 22 8.23 -4.80 9.84
C GLN A 22 9.25 -5.22 8.78
N ARG A 23 8.89 -6.14 7.88
CA ARG A 23 9.76 -6.58 6.79
C ARG A 23 10.03 -5.48 5.77
N VAL A 24 9.03 -4.69 5.41
CA VAL A 24 9.19 -3.55 4.48
C VAL A 24 10.17 -2.55 5.05
N VAL A 25 10.03 -2.17 6.31
CA VAL A 25 10.91 -1.19 6.96
C VAL A 25 12.34 -1.73 6.99
N ALA A 26 12.54 -2.97 7.46
CA ALA A 26 13.86 -3.58 7.54
C ALA A 26 14.55 -3.71 6.17
N GLU A 27 13.81 -4.10 5.12
CA GLU A 27 14.34 -4.18 3.76
C GLU A 27 14.60 -2.80 3.14
N ALA A 28 13.82 -1.77 3.49
CA ALA A 28 14.00 -0.42 2.96
C ALA A 28 15.21 0.32 3.58
N THR A 29 15.66 -0.12 4.76
CA THR A 29 16.74 0.51 5.52
C THR A 29 18.04 -0.29 5.57
N SER A 30 18.07 -1.52 5.02
CA SER A 30 19.19 -2.47 5.16
C SER A 30 20.56 -1.92 4.75
N ASP A 31 20.63 -1.10 3.71
CA ASP A 31 21.89 -0.62 3.12
C ASP A 31 22.29 0.79 3.61
N ARG A 32 21.65 1.29 4.68
CA ARG A 32 21.86 2.66 5.17
C ARG A 32 22.87 2.74 6.30
N GLN A 33 23.57 3.88 6.37
CA GLN A 33 24.51 4.17 7.46
C GLN A 33 23.78 4.18 8.80
N ARG A 34 24.43 3.61 9.83
CA ARG A 34 23.83 3.34 11.15
C ARG A 34 23.32 4.59 11.89
N SER A 35 23.87 5.77 11.61
CA SER A 35 23.44 7.04 12.24
C SER A 35 22.07 7.53 11.76
N ASP A 36 21.68 7.22 10.53
CA ASP A 36 20.46 7.73 9.90
C ASP A 36 19.32 6.69 9.93
N ILE A 37 19.64 5.45 10.30
CA ILE A 37 18.73 4.31 10.16
C ILE A 37 17.54 4.40 11.11
N VAL A 38 17.77 4.75 12.39
CA VAL A 38 16.72 4.75 13.42
C VAL A 38 15.65 5.80 13.11
N GLU A 39 16.07 7.00 12.70
CA GLU A 39 15.15 8.07 12.34
C GLU A 39 14.36 7.73 11.08
N LEU A 40 15.02 7.13 10.08
CA LEU A 40 14.35 6.72 8.85
C LEU A 40 13.36 5.58 9.10
N GLU A 41 13.71 4.57 9.89
CA GLU A 41 12.82 3.47 10.30
C GLU A 41 11.59 4.01 11.00
N ARG A 42 11.75 4.97 11.91
CA ARG A 42 10.64 5.63 12.60
C ARG A 42 9.71 6.35 11.63
N ARG A 43 10.25 7.13 10.69
CA ARG A 43 9.45 7.83 9.68
C ARG A 43 8.72 6.87 8.74
N LEU A 44 9.40 5.83 8.27
CA LEU A 44 8.81 4.81 7.40
C LEU A 44 7.71 4.03 8.10
N THR A 45 7.94 3.66 9.37
CA THR A 45 6.92 3.00 10.21
C THR A 45 5.68 3.88 10.32
N ALA A 46 5.83 5.13 10.75
CA ALA A 46 4.73 6.07 10.89
C ALA A 46 3.99 6.32 9.56
N TYR A 47 4.72 6.39 8.45
CA TYR A 47 4.15 6.50 7.11
C TYR A 47 3.29 5.27 6.76
N LEU A 48 3.82 4.06 6.94
CA LEU A 48 3.12 2.82 6.63
C LEU A 48 1.93 2.58 7.54
N GLU A 49 2.03 2.88 8.84
CA GLU A 49 0.92 2.77 9.80
C GLU A 49 -0.27 3.66 9.43
N ARG A 50 -0.01 4.86 8.88
CA ARG A 50 -1.06 5.75 8.37
C ARG A 50 -1.62 5.28 7.03
N ARG A 51 -0.74 4.80 6.15
CA ARG A 51 -1.09 4.44 4.78
C ARG A 51 -1.87 3.13 4.68
N ILE A 52 -1.43 2.08 5.37
CA ILE A 52 -1.97 0.73 5.22
C ILE A 52 -3.49 0.68 5.47
N PRO A 53 -4.03 1.29 6.55
CA PRO A 53 -5.48 1.29 6.78
C PRO A 53 -6.27 1.94 5.63
N LEU A 54 -5.80 3.08 5.10
CA LEU A 54 -6.45 3.78 3.99
C LEU A 54 -6.35 3.00 2.69
N TRP A 55 -5.23 2.34 2.47
CA TRP A 55 -4.99 1.50 1.30
C TRP A 55 -5.92 0.27 1.33
N VAL A 56 -6.05 -0.39 2.49
CA VAL A 56 -6.98 -1.51 2.70
C VAL A 56 -8.44 -1.06 2.54
N GLN A 57 -8.80 0.12 3.05
CA GLN A 57 -10.14 0.69 2.83
C GLN A 57 -10.42 0.93 1.33
N ALA A 58 -9.46 1.46 0.58
CA ALA A 58 -9.61 1.67 -0.86
C ALA A 58 -9.72 0.35 -1.65
N LEU A 59 -9.06 -0.71 -1.18
CA LEU A 59 -9.17 -2.05 -1.77
C LEU A 59 -10.55 -2.66 -1.55
N GLU A 60 -11.07 -2.55 -0.32
CA GLU A 60 -12.35 -3.10 0.09
C GLU A 60 -13.55 -2.32 -0.45
N ALA A 61 -13.37 -1.03 -0.73
CA ALA A 61 -14.40 -0.15 -1.27
C ALA A 61 -15.07 -0.72 -2.53
N ASP A 62 -16.38 -0.53 -2.58
CA ASP A 62 -17.16 -0.76 -3.79
C ASP A 62 -16.83 0.28 -4.87
N ASP A 63 -17.43 0.15 -6.04
CA ASP A 63 -17.11 1.01 -7.18
C ASP A 63 -17.50 2.48 -6.94
N ALA A 64 -18.52 2.75 -6.13
CA ALA A 64 -18.97 4.10 -5.81
C ALA A 64 -18.04 4.79 -4.79
N GLU A 65 -17.55 4.05 -3.80
CA GLU A 65 -16.73 4.57 -2.71
C GLU A 65 -15.22 4.57 -3.03
N ARG A 66 -14.79 3.82 -4.05
CA ARG A 66 -13.37 3.61 -4.36
C ARG A 66 -12.63 4.89 -4.71
N ALA A 67 -13.17 5.73 -5.60
CA ALA A 67 -12.50 6.99 -5.96
C ALA A 67 -12.35 7.94 -4.75
N PRO A 68 -13.39 8.20 -3.94
CA PRO A 68 -13.24 8.92 -2.67
C PRO A 68 -12.21 8.30 -1.70
N ALA A 69 -12.16 6.98 -1.58
CA ALA A 69 -11.19 6.29 -0.73
C ALA A 69 -9.74 6.48 -1.23
N ILE A 70 -9.51 6.38 -2.54
CA ILE A 70 -8.20 6.63 -3.15
C ILE A 70 -7.77 8.09 -2.96
N LYS A 71 -8.67 9.06 -3.08
CA LYS A 71 -8.34 10.48 -2.80
C LYS A 71 -7.87 10.69 -1.37
N ARG A 72 -8.53 10.06 -0.38
CA ARG A 72 -8.11 10.11 1.03
C ARG A 72 -6.74 9.49 1.23
N LEU A 73 -6.49 8.32 0.63
CA LEU A 73 -5.19 7.67 0.62
C LEU A 73 -4.09 8.59 0.04
N LEU A 74 -4.33 9.21 -1.12
CA LEU A 74 -3.34 10.05 -1.80
C LEU A 74 -3.00 11.31 -0.98
N ARG A 75 -4.00 11.93 -0.35
CA ARG A 75 -3.79 13.06 0.55
C ARG A 75 -2.95 12.67 1.76
N ALA A 76 -3.29 11.56 2.42
CA ALA A 76 -2.52 11.06 3.56
C ALA A 76 -1.10 10.66 3.16
N ASP A 77 -0.91 10.09 1.96
CA ASP A 77 0.40 9.77 1.39
C ASP A 77 1.27 11.02 1.23
N ALA A 78 0.69 12.13 0.76
CA ALA A 78 1.41 13.40 0.61
C ALA A 78 1.82 13.98 1.97
N GLU A 79 0.87 14.05 2.93
CA GLU A 79 1.11 14.60 4.27
C GLU A 79 2.11 13.75 5.08
N ALA A 80 1.99 12.42 5.04
CA ALA A 80 2.86 11.52 5.80
C ALA A 80 4.22 11.29 5.11
N GLY A 81 4.28 11.45 3.79
CA GLY A 81 5.48 11.22 2.98
C GLY A 81 6.46 12.39 2.92
N GLU A 82 6.04 13.61 3.30
CA GLU A 82 6.82 14.85 3.15
C GLU A 82 8.22 14.78 3.81
N SER A 83 8.34 14.05 4.92
CA SER A 83 9.58 13.91 5.68
C SER A 83 10.49 12.76 5.22
N ILE A 84 10.10 12.02 4.18
CA ILE A 84 10.81 10.84 3.66
C ILE A 84 11.35 11.15 2.24
N PRO A 85 12.63 10.88 1.95
CA PRO A 85 13.15 11.10 0.60
C PRO A 85 12.35 10.32 -0.46
N PRO A 86 11.96 10.94 -1.59
CA PRO A 86 11.07 10.31 -2.59
C PRO A 86 11.57 8.95 -3.12
N VAL A 87 12.89 8.80 -3.30
CA VAL A 87 13.49 7.54 -3.77
C VAL A 87 13.33 6.41 -2.75
N ILE A 88 13.40 6.73 -1.45
CA ILE A 88 13.18 5.76 -0.37
C ILE A 88 11.70 5.39 -0.33
N LEU A 89 10.81 6.38 -0.46
CA LEU A 89 9.38 6.15 -0.47
C LEU A 89 9.00 5.19 -1.62
N LEU A 90 9.49 5.45 -2.83
CA LEU A 90 9.27 4.60 -4.00
C LEU A 90 9.77 3.17 -3.76
N GLY A 91 11.00 3.01 -3.26
CA GLY A 91 11.56 1.70 -2.91
C GLY A 91 10.73 0.96 -1.87
N THR A 92 10.32 1.66 -0.80
CA THR A 92 9.47 1.13 0.28
C THR A 92 8.14 0.61 -0.27
N VAL A 93 7.50 1.37 -1.16
CA VAL A 93 6.24 0.96 -1.81
C VAL A 93 6.45 -0.30 -2.65
N ALA A 94 7.53 -0.37 -3.45
CA ALA A 94 7.83 -1.52 -4.30
C ALA A 94 8.10 -2.79 -3.47
N ILE A 95 8.85 -2.67 -2.37
CA ILE A 95 9.09 -3.76 -1.40
C ILE A 95 7.75 -4.24 -0.84
N GLY A 96 6.88 -3.33 -0.41
CA GLY A 96 5.55 -3.65 0.10
C GLY A 96 4.71 -4.47 -0.89
N TYR A 97 4.64 -4.06 -2.15
CA TYR A 97 3.88 -4.81 -3.16
C TYR A 97 4.45 -6.22 -3.39
N ARG A 98 5.77 -6.36 -3.46
CA ARG A 98 6.43 -7.67 -3.62
C ARG A 98 6.12 -8.61 -2.45
N LEU A 99 6.18 -8.11 -1.22
CA LEU A 99 5.86 -8.90 -0.03
C LEU A 99 4.39 -9.29 0.02
N ILE A 100 3.50 -8.36 -0.32
CA ILE A 100 2.06 -8.64 -0.42
C ILE A 100 1.77 -9.70 -1.49
N GLU A 101 2.41 -9.62 -2.66
CA GLU A 101 2.26 -10.63 -3.71
C GLU A 101 2.65 -12.03 -3.20
N SER A 102 3.77 -12.11 -2.47
CA SER A 102 4.22 -13.35 -1.84
C SER A 102 3.21 -13.90 -0.81
N GLU A 103 2.63 -13.03 0.02
CA GLU A 103 1.61 -13.42 1.00
C GLU A 103 0.33 -13.93 0.31
N ILE A 104 -0.10 -13.25 -0.75
CA ILE A 104 -1.26 -13.67 -1.55
C ILE A 104 -1.02 -15.04 -2.18
N ARG A 105 0.15 -15.26 -2.81
CA ARG A 105 0.49 -16.55 -3.40
C ARG A 105 0.48 -17.69 -2.39
N THR A 106 0.89 -17.41 -1.16
CA THR A 106 0.93 -18.40 -0.08
C THR A 106 -0.46 -18.67 0.52
N ARG A 107 -1.28 -17.63 0.71
CA ARG A 107 -2.46 -17.70 1.59
C ARG A 107 -3.80 -17.60 0.88
N ALA A 108 -3.86 -17.32 -0.43
CA ALA A 108 -5.12 -17.08 -1.14
C ALA A 108 -6.16 -18.20 -0.97
N SER A 109 -5.72 -19.47 -0.95
CA SER A 109 -6.61 -20.63 -0.79
C SER A 109 -7.35 -20.62 0.55
N ALA A 110 -6.75 -20.11 1.62
CA ALA A 110 -7.38 -19.96 2.93
C ALA A 110 -8.54 -18.95 2.91
N TYR A 111 -8.60 -18.08 1.90
CA TYR A 111 -9.69 -17.13 1.67
C TYR A 111 -10.68 -17.60 0.60
N GLY A 112 -10.52 -18.81 0.05
CA GLY A 112 -11.41 -19.38 -0.95
C GLY A 112 -11.18 -18.86 -2.38
N PHE A 113 -10.02 -18.26 -2.66
CA PHE A 113 -9.68 -17.70 -3.97
C PHE A 113 -8.33 -18.21 -4.46
N THR A 114 -8.08 -18.09 -5.77
CA THR A 114 -6.74 -18.28 -6.32
C THR A 114 -5.89 -17.03 -6.09
N ALA A 115 -4.57 -17.20 -6.11
CA ALA A 115 -3.64 -16.09 -5.95
C ALA A 115 -3.82 -15.04 -7.06
N GLU A 116 -4.07 -15.47 -8.29
CA GLU A 116 -4.29 -14.61 -9.45
C GLU A 116 -5.52 -13.71 -9.26
N VAL A 117 -6.61 -14.26 -8.71
CA VAL A 117 -7.85 -13.52 -8.47
C VAL A 117 -7.64 -12.42 -7.42
N LEU A 118 -6.95 -12.73 -6.32
CA LEU A 118 -6.67 -11.73 -5.29
C LEU A 118 -5.64 -10.70 -5.76
N TRP A 119 -4.58 -11.14 -6.45
CA TRP A 119 -3.56 -10.24 -7.00
C TRP A 119 -4.13 -9.30 -8.06
N ALA A 120 -5.09 -9.74 -8.87
CA ALA A 120 -5.75 -8.86 -9.83
C ALA A 120 -6.46 -7.67 -9.15
N GLN A 121 -7.02 -7.86 -7.94
CA GLN A 121 -7.63 -6.76 -7.19
C GLN A 121 -6.57 -5.77 -6.67
N MET A 122 -5.43 -6.28 -6.21
CA MET A 122 -4.28 -5.48 -5.79
C MET A 122 -3.72 -4.64 -6.94
N ASP A 123 -3.50 -5.28 -8.09
CA ASP A 123 -2.91 -4.64 -9.25
C ASP A 123 -3.86 -3.60 -9.87
N LEU A 124 -5.16 -3.89 -9.91
CA LEU A 124 -6.17 -2.92 -10.31
C LEU A 124 -6.11 -1.67 -9.42
N LEU A 125 -6.15 -1.83 -8.10
CA LEU A 125 -6.04 -0.69 -7.18
C LEU A 125 -4.74 0.09 -7.39
N ARG A 126 -3.61 -0.61 -7.53
CA ARG A 126 -2.29 0.01 -7.78
C ARG A 126 -2.31 0.88 -9.03
N ARG A 127 -2.88 0.40 -10.14
CA ARG A 127 -3.00 1.14 -11.40
C ARG A 127 -3.90 2.36 -11.24
N THR A 128 -5.08 2.20 -10.63
CA THR A 128 -6.02 3.29 -10.40
C THR A 128 -5.43 4.38 -9.51
N VAL A 129 -4.72 4.02 -8.43
CA VAL A 129 -4.00 4.98 -7.58
C VAL A 129 -2.95 5.75 -8.39
N GLY A 130 -2.20 5.07 -9.25
CA GLY A 130 -1.19 5.69 -10.11
C GLY A 130 -1.78 6.62 -11.17
N GLU A 131 -2.92 6.27 -11.76
CA GLU A 131 -3.67 7.12 -12.69
C GLU A 131 -4.20 8.38 -12.00
N MET A 132 -4.85 8.21 -10.83
CA MET A 132 -5.38 9.34 -10.06
C MET A 132 -4.27 10.27 -9.57
N ARG A 133 -3.12 9.73 -9.15
CA ARG A 133 -1.97 10.54 -8.74
C ARG A 133 -1.43 11.40 -9.89
N ARG A 134 -1.32 10.83 -11.10
CA ARG A 134 -0.92 11.60 -12.30
C ARG A 134 -1.92 12.69 -12.62
N GLY A 135 -3.22 12.37 -12.62
CA GLY A 135 -4.27 13.35 -12.88
C GLY A 135 -4.29 14.50 -11.86
N LEU A 136 -3.93 14.27 -10.60
CA LEU A 136 -3.80 15.33 -9.60
C LEU A 136 -2.60 16.25 -9.88
N ALA A 137 -1.44 15.67 -10.21
CA ALA A 137 -0.24 16.43 -10.54
C ALA A 137 -0.42 17.28 -11.81
N ASP A 138 -1.08 16.73 -12.82
CA ASP A 138 -1.39 17.45 -14.07
C ASP A 138 -2.43 18.57 -13.84
N GLY A 139 -3.36 18.38 -12.90
CA GLY A 139 -4.38 19.37 -12.53
C GLY A 139 -3.87 20.53 -11.67
N GLU A 140 -2.88 20.29 -10.79
CA GLU A 140 -2.20 21.35 -10.02
C GLU A 140 -1.28 22.22 -10.90
N SER A 141 -0.83 21.72 -12.05
CA SER A 141 0.07 22.47 -12.96
C SER A 141 -0.65 23.53 -13.82
N VAL A 142 -1.99 23.60 -13.78
CA VAL A 142 -2.81 24.49 -14.63
C VAL A 142 -3.58 25.54 -13.81
N ALA A 143 -3.39 25.57 -12.48
CA ALA A 143 -4.05 26.51 -11.57
C ALA A 143 -3.16 27.68 -11.15
#